data_AF-A0A8J8KNK0-F1
#
_entry.id   AF-A0A8J8KNK0-F1
#
_cell.length_a   1.000
_cell.length_b   1.000
_cell.length_c   1.000
_cell.angle_alpha   90.00
_cell.angle_beta   90.00
_cell.angle_gamma   90.00
#
_symmetry.space_group_name_H-M   'P 1'
#
loop_
_entity.id
_entity.type
_entity.pdbx_description
1 polymer ?
#
loop_
_entity_poly.entity_id
_entity_poly.type
_entity_poly.pdbx_seq_one_letter_code
_entity_poly.pdbx_strand_id
1 'polypeptide(L)' 'MSRVKKALIVATVGIAGAVAVPASANAGIYTWKFAGSYASSADCQSAGPGVAAAQDADAWRCSTTSTGASLYLGYIW' A
#
# COMPACT_ATOMS: atom_id res chain seq x y z
N MET A 1 -32.83 29.36 -9.95
CA MET A 1 -31.72 29.53 -8.98
C MET A 1 -31.60 28.26 -8.15
N SER A 2 -30.72 27.33 -8.52
CA SER A 2 -30.57 26.05 -7.83
C SER A 2 -29.33 26.05 -6.93
N ARG A 3 -29.56 25.97 -5.61
CA ARG A 3 -28.56 25.56 -4.63
C ARG A 3 -29.20 24.46 -3.78
N VAL A 4 -28.68 23.24 -3.84
CA VAL A 4 -28.21 22.50 -2.64
C VAL A 4 -27.23 21.44 -3.14
N LYS A 5 -25.94 21.62 -2.80
CA LYS A 5 -24.93 20.55 -2.83
C LYS A 5 -25.28 19.56 -1.73
N LYS A 6 -25.58 18.30 -2.06
CA LYS A 6 -25.56 17.19 -1.10
C LYS A 6 -24.58 16.14 -1.62
N ALA A 7 -23.42 16.11 -0.98
CA ALA A 7 -22.44 15.05 -1.11
C ALA A 7 -23.08 13.73 -0.67
N LEU A 8 -23.09 12.74 -1.54
CA LEU A 8 -23.35 11.37 -1.16
C LEU A 8 -22.00 10.66 -1.07
N ILE A 9 -21.49 10.58 0.15
CA ILE A 9 -20.40 9.68 0.52
C ILE A 9 -20.98 8.27 0.38
N VAL A 10 -20.71 7.61 -0.74
CA VAL A 10 -20.97 6.18 -0.86
C VAL A 10 -19.86 5.49 -0.07
N ALA A 11 -20.19 5.16 1.18
CA ALA A 11 -19.43 4.23 1.99
C ALA A 11 -19.56 2.85 1.33
N THR A 12 -18.60 2.50 0.48
CA THR A 12 -18.38 1.12 0.05
C THR A 12 -17.87 0.34 1.25
N VAL A 13 -18.80 -0.21 2.03
CA VAL A 13 -18.55 -1.33 2.93
C VAL A 13 -18.25 -2.55 2.05
N GLY A 14 -17.01 -2.64 1.59
CA GLY A 14 -16.48 -3.83 0.95
C GLY A 14 -15.94 -4.73 2.05
N ILE A 15 -16.63 -5.84 2.30
CA ILE A 15 -16.10 -6.97 3.06
C ILE A 15 -14.95 -7.54 2.23
N ALA A 16 -13.76 -6.98 2.35
CA ALA A 16 -12.55 -7.67 1.99
C ALA A 16 -12.09 -8.34 3.28
N GLY A 17 -12.50 -9.59 3.48
CA GLY A 17 -11.74 -10.48 4.34
C GLY A 17 -10.29 -10.31 3.89
N ALA A 18 -9.45 -9.82 4.79
CA ALA A 18 -8.02 -9.74 4.58
C ALA A 18 -7.51 -11.18 4.47
N VAL A 19 -7.72 -11.79 3.30
CA VAL A 19 -6.79 -12.77 2.81
C VAL A 19 -5.50 -11.98 2.69
N ALA A 20 -4.70 -12.04 3.75
CA ALA A 20 -3.28 -11.78 3.65
C ALA A 20 -2.82 -12.74 2.56
N VAL A 21 -2.81 -12.26 1.32
CA VAL A 21 -2.14 -12.93 0.23
C VAL A 21 -0.72 -13.03 0.78
N PRO A 22 -0.22 -14.23 1.12
CA PRO A 22 1.15 -14.35 1.55
C PRO A 22 1.92 -13.71 0.40
N ALA A 23 2.59 -12.58 0.69
CA ALA A 23 3.53 -12.03 -0.27
C ALA A 23 4.45 -13.20 -0.55
N SER A 24 4.30 -13.81 -1.73
CA SER A 24 5.11 -14.93 -2.16
C SER A 24 6.51 -14.37 -2.09
N ALA A 25 7.21 -14.73 -1.01
CA ALA A 25 8.60 -14.41 -0.80
C ALA A 25 9.35 -15.28 -1.80
N ASN A 26 9.23 -14.93 -3.08
CA ASN A 26 10.20 -15.32 -4.08
C ASN A 26 11.51 -14.79 -3.51
N ALA A 27 12.37 -15.68 -3.06
CA ALA A 27 13.71 -15.34 -2.58
C ALA A 27 14.60 -14.94 -3.77
N GLY A 28 14.10 -14.10 -4.67
CA GLY A 28 14.88 -13.40 -5.69
C GLY A 28 15.62 -12.25 -5.03
N ILE A 29 16.81 -11.92 -5.55
CA ILE A 29 17.59 -10.77 -5.10
C ILE A 29 16.86 -9.50 -5.57
N TYR A 30 15.93 -9.01 -4.78
CA TYR A 30 15.31 -7.71 -4.99
C TYR A 30 16.25 -6.59 -4.50
N THR A 31 16.48 -5.58 -5.33
CA THR A 31 16.93 -4.26 -4.84
C THR A 31 15.72 -3.50 -4.40
N TRP A 32 15.78 -3.11 -3.13
CA TRP A 32 14.72 -2.37 -2.46
C TRP A 32 14.95 -0.88 -2.64
N LYS A 33 13.97 -0.20 -3.21
CA LYS A 33 13.94 1.27 -3.32
C LYS A 33 12.89 1.82 -2.36
N PHE A 34 13.26 2.85 -1.61
CA PHE A 34 12.31 3.56 -0.75
C PHE A 34 11.26 4.28 -1.60
N ALA A 35 10.00 4.13 -1.23
CA ALA A 35 8.84 4.69 -1.95
C ALA A 35 8.14 5.81 -1.15
N GLY A 36 8.12 5.70 0.18
CA GLY A 36 7.44 6.68 1.03
C GLY A 36 7.42 6.32 2.50
N SER A 37 7.08 7.31 3.33
CA SER A 37 6.91 7.18 4.78
C SER A 37 5.44 7.34 5.16
N TYR A 38 5.01 6.58 6.14
CA TYR A 38 3.64 6.48 6.64
C TYR A 38 3.62 6.59 8.16
N ALA A 39 2.54 7.17 8.69
CA ALA A 39 2.36 7.35 10.13
C ALA A 39 2.22 6.01 10.88
N SER A 40 1.66 4.99 10.23
CA SER A 40 1.46 3.67 10.80
C SER A 40 1.78 2.55 9.83
N SER A 41 2.00 1.35 10.39
CA SER A 41 2.11 0.11 9.62
C SER A 41 0.86 -0.16 8.77
N ALA A 42 -0.33 0.14 9.30
CA ALA A 42 -1.59 -0.06 8.59
C ALA A 42 -1.68 0.82 7.34
N ASP A 43 -1.29 2.10 7.45
CA ASP A 43 -1.25 3.02 6.30
C ASP A 43 -0.27 2.53 5.22
N CYS A 44 0.91 2.06 5.65
CA CYS A 44 1.90 1.52 4.72
C CYS A 44 1.39 0.26 4.01
N GLN A 45 0.77 -0.67 4.73
CA GLN A 45 0.22 -1.91 4.16
C GLN A 45 -0.94 -1.61 3.20
N SER A 46 -1.77 -0.62 3.52
CA SER A 46 -2.87 -0.19 2.64
C SER A 46 -2.38 0.49 1.36
N ALA A 47 -1.28 1.25 1.43
CA ALA A 47 -0.73 1.95 0.28
C ALA A 47 0.18 1.07 -0.60
N GLY A 48 0.85 0.09 0.02
CA GLY A 48 1.83 -0.80 -0.61
C GLY A 48 1.44 -1.34 -1.99
N PRO A 49 0.31 -2.06 -2.15
CA PRO A 49 -0.06 -2.65 -3.43
C PRO A 49 -0.36 -1.60 -4.51
N GLY A 50 -0.95 -0.46 -4.14
CA GLY A 50 -1.26 0.62 -5.08
C GLY A 50 0.01 1.30 -5.61
N VAL A 51 0.97 1.55 -4.72
CA VAL A 51 2.26 2.16 -5.08
C VAL A 51 3.11 1.17 -5.87
N ALA A 52 3.11 -0.12 -5.52
CA ALA A 52 3.82 -1.16 -6.26
C ALA A 52 3.31 -1.27 -7.69
N ALA A 53 1.98 -1.30 -7.88
CA ALA A 53 1.36 -1.33 -9.21
C ALA A 53 1.65 -0.06 -10.03
N ALA A 54 1.62 1.11 -9.39
CA ALA A 54 1.89 2.39 -10.06
C ALA A 54 3.37 2.62 -10.44
N GLN A 55 4.28 1.79 -9.92
CA GLN A 55 5.72 1.91 -10.12
C GLN A 55 6.31 0.64 -10.76
N ASP A 56 5.46 -0.26 -11.26
CA ASP A 56 5.84 -1.54 -11.86
C ASP A 56 6.84 -2.34 -11.01
N ALA A 57 6.60 -2.38 -9.70
CA ALA A 57 7.45 -3.12 -8.76
C ALA A 57 7.00 -4.58 -8.65
N ASP A 58 7.96 -5.51 -8.70
CA ASP A 58 7.72 -6.94 -8.52
C ASP A 58 7.28 -7.31 -7.10
N ALA A 59 7.71 -6.53 -6.12
CA ALA A 59 7.40 -6.76 -4.72
C ALA A 59 7.30 -5.44 -3.93
N TRP A 60 6.67 -5.50 -2.76
CA TRP A 60 6.66 -4.40 -1.82
C TRP A 60 6.78 -4.92 -0.38
N ARG A 61 7.30 -4.08 0.51
CA ARG A 61 7.39 -4.37 1.94
C ARG A 61 7.27 -3.09 2.77
N CYS A 62 6.74 -3.22 3.96
CA CYS A 62 6.75 -2.17 4.96
C CYS A 62 7.82 -2.48 6.01
N SER A 63 8.68 -1.50 6.29
CA SER A 63 9.62 -1.53 7.40
C SER A 63 9.10 -0.60 8.49
N THR A 64 8.71 -1.18 9.62
CA THR A 64 8.17 -0.42 10.76
C THR A 64 9.27 -0.10 11.76
N THR A 65 9.32 1.16 12.17
CA THR A 65 10.16 1.64 13.27
C THR A 65 9.26 2.23 14.37
N SER A 66 9.84 2.60 15.51
CA SER A 66 9.09 3.25 16.59
C SER A 66 8.49 4.62 16.22
N THR A 67 8.88 5.18 15.06
CA THR A 67 8.46 6.51 14.58
C THR A 67 7.55 6.47 13.36
N GLY A 68 7.21 5.30 12.83
CA GLY A 68 6.32 5.14 11.67
C GLY A 68 6.62 3.90 10.85
N ALA A 69 6.18 3.89 9.59
CA ALA A 69 6.46 2.82 8.64
C ALA A 69 6.97 3.37 7.32
N SER A 70 7.99 2.72 6.76
CA SER A 70 8.56 3.05 5.46
C SER A 70 8.20 1.99 4.44
N LEU A 71 7.69 2.40 3.28
CA LEU A 71 7.42 1.50 2.16
C LEU A 71 8.65 1.36 1.29
N TYR A 72 9.01 0.12 0.98
CA TYR A 72 10.05 -0.23 0.02
C TYR A 72 9.48 -1.08 -1.09
N LEU A 73 9.87 -0.78 -2.31
CA LEU A 73 9.52 -1.52 -3.51
C LEU A 73 10.71 -2.35 -3.96
N GLY A 74 10.47 -3.62 -4.28
CA GLY A 74 11.47 -4.55 -4.80
C GLY A 74 11.34 -4.66 -6.31
N TYR A 75 12.48 -4.57 -6.99
CA TYR A 75 12.60 -4.75 -8.44
C TYR A 75 13.53 -5.93 -8.73
N ILE A 76 13.29 -6.64 -9.81
CA ILE A 76 14.20 -7.66 -10.36
C ILE A 76 14.85 -7.11 -11.63
N TRP A 77 16.18 -7.26 -11.78
CA TRP A 77 16.94 -7.02 -13.03
C TRP A 77 17.32 -8.32 -13.70
#